data_AF-A0A7X2SSQ2-F1
#
_entry.id   AF-A0A7X2SSQ2-F1
#
_cell.length_a   1.000
_cell.length_b   1.000
_cell.length_c   1.000
_cell.angle_alpha   90.00
_cell.angle_beta   90.00
_cell.angle_gamma   90.00
#
_symmetry.space_group_name_H-M   'P 1'
#
loop_
_entity.id
_entity.type
_entity.pdbx_description
1 polymer ?
#
loop_
_entity_poly.entity_id
_entity_poly.type
_entity_poly.pdbx_seq_one_letter_code
_entity_poly.pdbx_strand_id
1 'polypeptide(L)'
;CLLVPSNWINFFPNGIFYSGFYFFTLVLLGYTVVSRNRFSFDDVGAIILGAIYSGLGFHYMIYARQESLWMILYAFLITWITDSGAYLIGRQIGRTKLAPHISPNKTWEGSIGGTVSAVIIVGIYLFFKQSAFPYGFLTMLGITVFLSIGAQFGDLIESAFKRHYGVKDSGKILPGHGGILDRFDSILLVLPLMHFVGLI
;
A
#
# COMPACT_ATOMS: atom_id res chain seq x y z
N CYS A 1 2.88 -13.94 7.86
CA CYS A 1 4.24 -13.56 7.41
C CYS A 1 4.75 -14.65 6.46
N LEU A 2 4.99 -14.28 5.19
CA LEU A 2 5.11 -15.14 3.98
C LEU A 2 3.80 -15.77 3.50
N LEU A 3 3.58 -15.70 2.19
CA LEU A 3 2.38 -16.11 1.42
C LEU A 3 2.14 -17.64 1.40
N VAL A 4 2.68 -18.37 2.38
CA VAL A 4 2.68 -19.83 2.41
C VAL A 4 1.55 -20.30 3.32
N PRO A 5 0.71 -21.27 2.89
CA PRO A 5 -0.38 -21.79 3.72
C PRO A 5 0.14 -22.35 5.05
N SER A 6 -0.52 -22.03 6.16
CA SER A 6 -0.16 -22.52 7.51
C SER A 6 -0.01 -24.04 7.55
N ASN A 7 -0.87 -24.76 6.83
CA ASN A 7 -0.85 -26.22 6.70
C ASN A 7 0.50 -26.79 6.21
N TRP A 8 1.28 -26.02 5.44
CA TRP A 8 2.56 -26.45 4.89
C TRP A 8 3.74 -26.21 5.85
N ILE A 9 3.48 -25.49 6.94
CA ILE A 9 4.50 -24.94 7.84
C ILE A 9 4.26 -25.40 9.28
N ASN A 10 3.19 -26.15 9.55
CA ASN A 10 2.91 -26.74 10.87
C ASN A 10 4.06 -27.60 11.43
N PHE A 11 5.03 -28.00 10.59
CA PHE A 11 6.26 -28.66 10.99
C PHE A 11 7.28 -27.73 11.68
N PHE A 12 7.26 -26.43 11.38
CA PHE A 12 8.26 -25.50 11.88
C PHE A 12 7.86 -24.88 13.24
N PRO A 13 8.84 -24.59 14.12
CA PRO A 13 8.58 -23.89 15.38
C PRO A 13 7.91 -22.52 15.19
N ASN A 14 7.06 -22.16 16.14
CA ASN A 14 6.47 -20.80 16.21
C ASN A 14 7.60 -19.75 16.20
N GLY A 15 7.51 -18.77 15.29
CA GLY A 15 8.51 -17.71 15.17
C GLY A 15 9.67 -17.98 14.20
N ILE A 16 9.67 -19.12 13.48
CA ILE A 16 10.70 -19.40 12.45
C ILE A 16 10.75 -18.32 11.36
N PHE A 17 9.64 -17.62 11.11
CA PHE A 17 9.58 -16.57 10.10
C PHE A 17 10.34 -15.31 10.49
N TYR A 18 10.17 -14.85 11.73
CA TYR A 18 10.89 -13.67 12.21
C TYR A 18 12.38 -13.96 12.34
N SER A 19 12.73 -15.13 12.89
CA SER A 19 14.13 -15.57 12.99
C SER A 19 14.76 -15.86 11.63
N GLY A 20 14.01 -16.46 10.70
CA GLY A 20 14.45 -16.73 9.33
C GLY A 20 14.64 -15.45 8.51
N PHE A 21 13.73 -14.47 8.64
CA PHE A 21 13.88 -13.15 8.01
C PHE A 21 15.10 -12.40 8.57
N TYR A 22 15.30 -12.45 9.89
CA TYR A 22 16.48 -11.88 10.53
C TYR A 22 17.76 -12.56 10.05
N PHE A 23 17.78 -13.90 9.99
CA PHE A 23 18.92 -14.66 9.49
C PHE A 23 19.22 -14.35 8.02
N PHE A 24 18.20 -14.26 7.17
CA PHE A 24 18.35 -13.85 5.77
C PHE A 24 18.96 -12.45 5.66
N THR A 25 18.52 -11.51 6.51
CA THR A 25 19.11 -10.16 6.58
C THR A 25 20.59 -10.22 6.98
N LEU A 26 20.95 -11.04 7.98
CA LEU A 26 22.35 -11.24 8.38
C LEU A 26 23.20 -11.85 7.26
N VAL A 27 22.64 -12.77 6.47
CA VAL A 27 23.35 -13.35 5.31
C VAL A 27 23.61 -12.29 4.25
N LEU A 28 22.63 -11.44 3.93
CA LEU A 28 22.81 -10.32 3.00
C LEU A 28 23.86 -9.32 3.49
N LEU A 29 23.84 -9.00 4.79
CA LEU A 29 24.86 -8.14 5.42
C LEU A 29 26.25 -8.82 5.44
N GLY A 30 26.34 -10.13 5.66
CA GLY A 30 27.60 -10.85 5.54
C GLY A 30 28.14 -10.86 4.11
N TYR A 31 27.25 -10.90 3.12
CA TYR A 31 27.61 -10.84 1.71
C TYR A 31 28.23 -9.50 1.31
N THR A 32 27.84 -8.37 1.93
CA THR A 32 28.48 -7.06 1.65
C THR A 32 29.98 -7.11 1.96
N VAL A 33 30.38 -7.79 3.05
CA VAL A 33 31.79 -7.98 3.46
C VAL A 33 32.58 -8.79 2.44
N VAL A 34 31.99 -9.87 1.90
CA VAL A 34 32.66 -10.76 0.93
C VAL A 34 32.71 -10.14 -0.47
N SER A 35 31.71 -9.32 -0.83
CA SER A 35 31.53 -8.79 -2.18
C SER A 35 32.56 -7.72 -2.61
N ARG A 36 33.49 -7.33 -1.72
CA ARG A 36 34.48 -6.26 -1.95
C ARG A 36 33.83 -4.98 -2.53
N ASN A 37 32.76 -4.52 -1.88
CA ASN A 37 32.04 -3.28 -2.22
C ASN A 37 31.25 -3.29 -3.54
N ARG A 38 31.02 -4.45 -4.16
CA ARG A 38 30.07 -4.56 -5.29
C ARG A 38 28.62 -4.61 -4.84
N PHE A 39 28.38 -5.00 -3.60
CA PHE A 39 27.07 -5.05 -2.97
C PHE A 39 27.13 -4.24 -1.68
N SER A 40 26.40 -3.14 -1.67
CA SER A 40 26.46 -2.11 -0.63
C SER A 40 25.41 -2.35 0.46
N PHE A 41 25.54 -1.61 1.57
CA PHE A 41 24.52 -1.58 2.61
C PHE A 41 23.19 -1.01 2.09
N ASP A 42 23.24 -0.09 1.13
CA ASP A 42 22.06 0.50 0.50
C ASP A 42 21.29 -0.54 -0.32
N ASP A 43 21.99 -1.44 -1.01
CA ASP A 43 21.37 -2.54 -1.77
C ASP A 43 20.63 -3.51 -0.84
N VAL A 44 21.26 -3.87 0.29
CA VAL A 44 20.60 -4.69 1.33
C VAL A 44 19.36 -3.98 1.87
N GLY A 45 19.49 -2.69 2.20
CA GLY A 45 18.38 -1.87 2.67
C GLY A 45 17.22 -1.85 1.67
N ALA A 46 17.51 -1.63 0.38
CA ALA A 46 16.51 -1.62 -0.68
C ALA A 46 15.78 -2.97 -0.81
N ILE A 47 16.51 -4.09 -0.77
CA ILE A 47 15.93 -5.45 -0.85
C ILE A 47 15.03 -5.72 0.36
N ILE A 48 15.51 -5.44 1.57
CA ILE A 48 14.77 -5.69 2.81
C ILE A 48 13.51 -4.81 2.87
N LEU A 49 13.62 -3.52 2.57
CA LEU A 49 12.48 -2.60 2.54
C LEU A 49 11.47 -3.00 1.46
N GLY A 50 11.92 -3.35 0.25
CA GLY A 50 11.05 -3.82 -0.82
C GLY A 50 10.32 -5.11 -0.45
N ALA A 51 11.01 -6.05 0.19
CA ALA A 51 10.42 -7.31 0.66
C ALA A 51 9.38 -7.10 1.78
N ILE A 52 9.65 -6.19 2.73
CA ILE A 52 8.70 -5.85 3.79
C ILE A 52 7.49 -5.13 3.20
N TYR A 53 7.71 -4.11 2.37
CA TYR A 53 6.65 -3.29 1.80
C TYR A 53 5.68 -4.11 0.95
N SER A 54 6.20 -4.84 -0.05
CA SER A 54 5.37 -5.69 -0.92
C SER A 54 4.83 -6.91 -0.17
N GLY A 55 5.66 -7.57 0.64
CA GLY A 55 5.30 -8.79 1.35
C GLY A 55 4.20 -8.58 2.39
N LEU A 56 4.28 -7.51 3.19
CA LEU A 56 3.23 -7.19 4.16
C LEU A 56 1.95 -6.73 3.47
N GLY A 57 2.05 -5.86 2.45
CA GLY A 57 0.86 -5.38 1.74
C GLY A 57 0.05 -6.53 1.14
N PHE A 58 0.70 -7.44 0.39
CA PHE A 58 0.01 -8.61 -0.17
C PHE A 58 -0.43 -9.64 0.89
N HIS A 59 0.27 -9.75 2.02
CA HIS A 59 -0.19 -10.60 3.11
C HIS A 59 -1.52 -10.12 3.69
N TYR A 60 -1.66 -8.82 3.96
CA TYR A 60 -2.91 -8.24 4.43
C TYR A 60 -4.01 -8.23 3.37
N MET A 61 -3.64 -8.27 2.08
CA MET A 61 -4.62 -8.49 1.00
C MET A 61 -5.31 -9.84 1.13
N ILE A 62 -4.56 -10.89 1.43
CA ILE A 62 -5.10 -12.24 1.68
C ILE A 62 -5.98 -12.21 2.92
N TYR A 63 -5.52 -11.58 4.00
CA TYR A 63 -6.27 -11.51 5.25
C TYR A 63 -7.61 -10.78 5.07
N ALA A 64 -7.60 -9.62 4.38
CA ALA A 64 -8.81 -8.90 4.02
C ALA A 64 -9.79 -9.74 3.19
N ARG A 65 -9.28 -10.58 2.27
CA ARG A 65 -10.12 -11.49 1.49
C ARG A 65 -10.69 -12.63 2.34
N GLN A 66 -9.94 -13.11 3.33
CA GLN A 66 -10.38 -14.16 4.24
C GLN A 66 -11.50 -13.68 5.17
N GLU A 67 -11.44 -12.43 5.64
CA GLU A 67 -12.49 -11.79 6.41
C GLU A 67 -13.81 -11.72 5.63
N SER A 68 -13.81 -11.07 4.45
CA SER A 68 -14.94 -11.14 3.53
C SER A 68 -14.60 -10.59 2.15
N LEU A 69 -15.42 -10.93 1.14
CA LEU A 69 -15.34 -10.26 -0.16
C LEU A 69 -15.60 -8.75 -0.04
N TRP A 70 -16.48 -8.34 0.89
CA TRP A 70 -16.83 -6.94 1.10
C TRP A 70 -15.67 -6.11 1.68
N MET A 71 -14.81 -6.75 2.47
CA MET A 71 -13.68 -6.08 3.10
C MET A 71 -12.56 -5.78 2.09
N ILE A 72 -12.20 -6.75 1.23
CA ILE A 72 -11.22 -6.48 0.17
C ILE A 72 -11.76 -5.47 -0.85
N LEU A 73 -13.06 -5.53 -1.19
CA LEU A 73 -13.69 -4.54 -2.07
C LEU A 73 -13.69 -3.14 -1.45
N TYR A 74 -13.84 -3.03 -0.13
CA TYR A 74 -13.73 -1.76 0.58
C TYR A 74 -12.34 -1.12 0.39
N ALA A 75 -11.27 -1.90 0.53
CA ALA A 75 -9.90 -1.43 0.28
C ALA A 75 -9.72 -0.90 -1.15
N PHE A 76 -10.19 -1.68 -2.15
CA PHE A 76 -10.12 -1.28 -3.56
C PHE A 76 -10.94 -0.04 -3.85
N LEU A 77 -12.18 0.05 -3.36
CA LEU A 77 -13.05 1.20 -3.58
C LEU A 77 -12.44 2.48 -3.00
N ILE A 78 -11.85 2.43 -1.80
CA ILE A 78 -11.16 3.59 -1.24
C ILE A 78 -10.05 4.04 -2.18
N THR A 79 -9.13 3.14 -2.54
CA THR A 79 -7.98 3.51 -3.38
C THR A 79 -8.41 4.06 -4.75
N TRP A 80 -9.29 3.36 -5.46
CA TRP A 80 -9.72 3.76 -6.80
C TRP A 80 -10.49 5.07 -6.81
N ILE A 81 -11.41 5.27 -5.85
CA ILE A 81 -12.19 6.50 -5.78
C ILE A 81 -11.33 7.67 -5.31
N THR A 82 -10.44 7.46 -4.34
CA THR A 82 -9.52 8.51 -3.89
C THR A 82 -8.62 8.97 -5.03
N ASP A 83 -8.01 8.04 -5.78
CA ASP A 83 -7.11 8.39 -6.90
C ASP A 83 -7.86 9.06 -8.05
N SER A 84 -9.03 8.52 -8.42
CA SER A 84 -9.87 9.10 -9.48
C SER A 84 -10.40 10.47 -9.10
N GLY A 85 -10.92 10.63 -7.88
CA GLY A 85 -11.43 11.90 -7.37
C GLY A 85 -10.33 12.94 -7.24
N ALA A 86 -9.15 12.55 -6.76
CA ALA A 86 -8.01 13.45 -6.65
C ALA A 86 -7.51 13.91 -8.02
N TYR A 87 -7.48 13.02 -9.00
CA TYR A 87 -7.12 13.37 -10.38
C TYR A 87 -8.15 14.31 -11.02
N LEU A 88 -9.45 14.00 -10.93
CA LEU A 88 -10.50 14.79 -11.57
C LEU A 88 -10.60 16.20 -10.96
N ILE A 89 -10.66 16.29 -9.63
CA ILE A 89 -10.79 17.58 -8.92
C ILE A 89 -9.47 18.34 -8.99
N GLY A 90 -8.34 17.66 -8.83
CA GLY A 90 -7.01 18.26 -8.94
C GLY A 90 -6.76 18.85 -10.32
N ARG A 91 -7.24 18.22 -11.39
CA ARG A 91 -7.11 18.75 -12.76
C ARG A 91 -8.00 19.96 -13.03
N GLN A 92 -9.18 20.03 -12.42
CA GLN A 92 -10.14 21.12 -12.66
C GLN A 92 -9.90 22.35 -11.79
N ILE A 93 -9.56 22.15 -10.51
CA ILE A 93 -9.54 23.21 -9.49
C ILE A 93 -8.15 23.32 -8.82
N GLY A 94 -7.24 22.37 -9.06
CA GLY A 94 -5.94 22.34 -8.40
C GLY A 94 -5.09 23.57 -8.68
N ARG A 95 -4.65 24.22 -7.61
CA ARG A 95 -3.78 25.42 -7.66
C ARG A 95 -2.53 25.23 -6.83
N THR A 96 -2.66 24.62 -5.64
CA THR A 96 -1.56 24.44 -4.70
C THR A 96 -0.96 23.04 -4.81
N LYS A 97 0.31 22.95 -5.22
CA LYS A 97 1.00 21.67 -5.37
C LYS A 97 1.24 21.01 -4.01
N LEU A 98 0.96 19.72 -3.93
CA LEU A 98 1.11 18.92 -2.70
C LEU A 98 2.58 18.55 -2.45
N ALA A 99 3.25 18.00 -3.47
CA ALA A 99 4.61 17.49 -3.35
C ALA A 99 5.41 17.76 -4.65
N PRO A 100 5.78 19.02 -4.94
CA PRO A 100 6.33 19.42 -6.24
C PRO A 100 7.61 18.69 -6.65
N HIS A 101 8.44 18.27 -5.68
CA HIS A 101 9.68 17.54 -5.95
C HIS A 101 9.48 16.05 -6.25
N ILE A 102 8.37 15.47 -5.80
CA ILE A 102 8.09 14.03 -5.89
C ILE A 102 7.07 13.77 -7.01
N SER A 103 5.94 14.48 -6.96
CA SER A 103 4.84 14.38 -7.92
C SER A 103 4.34 15.79 -8.30
N PRO A 104 4.80 16.35 -9.43
CA PRO A 104 4.53 17.74 -9.81
C PRO A 104 3.05 18.02 -10.14
N ASN A 105 2.26 16.96 -10.38
CA ASN A 105 0.86 17.04 -10.80
C ASN A 105 -0.13 16.89 -9.63
N LYS A 106 0.31 16.50 -8.44
CA LYS A 106 -0.56 16.36 -7.28
C LYS A 106 -0.80 17.71 -6.60
N THR A 107 -2.06 17.98 -6.25
CA THR A 107 -2.49 19.22 -5.61
C THR A 107 -3.23 18.96 -4.31
N TRP A 108 -3.20 19.92 -3.38
CA TRP A 108 -3.94 19.84 -2.12
C TRP A 108 -5.46 19.82 -2.36
N GLU A 109 -5.94 20.61 -3.31
CA GLU A 109 -7.37 20.64 -3.64
C GLU A 109 -7.82 19.29 -4.23
N GLY A 110 -6.97 18.65 -5.05
CA GLY A 110 -7.18 17.29 -5.52
C GLY A 110 -7.22 16.30 -4.36
N SER A 111 -6.24 16.33 -3.45
CA SER A 111 -6.17 15.45 -2.28
C SER A 111 -7.43 15.49 -1.41
N ILE A 112 -7.92 16.70 -1.12
CA ILE A 112 -9.15 16.92 -0.35
C ILE A 112 -10.36 16.42 -1.14
N GLY A 113 -10.42 16.77 -2.44
CA GLY A 113 -11.50 16.34 -3.32
C GLY A 113 -11.59 14.82 -3.46
N GLY A 114 -10.46 14.12 -3.58
CA GLY A 114 -10.39 12.66 -3.62
C GLY A 114 -10.92 12.03 -2.34
N THR A 115 -10.54 12.60 -1.19
CA THR A 115 -11.03 12.12 0.12
C THR A 115 -12.52 12.34 0.30
N VAL A 116 -13.05 13.51 -0.07
CA VAL A 116 -14.50 13.77 -0.03
C VAL A 116 -15.24 12.82 -0.97
N SER A 117 -14.72 12.60 -2.18
CA SER A 117 -15.31 11.66 -3.15
C SER A 117 -15.35 10.23 -2.60
N ALA A 118 -14.25 9.80 -1.94
CA ALA A 118 -14.17 8.50 -1.29
C ALA A 118 -15.20 8.36 -0.17
N VAL A 119 -15.32 9.36 0.73
CA VAL A 119 -16.31 9.35 1.82
C VAL A 119 -17.73 9.23 1.29
N ILE A 120 -18.08 9.93 0.21
CA ILE A 120 -19.43 9.88 -0.38
C ILE A 120 -19.71 8.51 -0.99
N ILE A 121 -18.86 8.05 -1.92
CA ILE A 121 -19.11 6.82 -2.69
C ILE A 121 -18.96 5.58 -1.81
N VAL A 122 -17.91 5.54 -0.98
CA VAL A 122 -17.69 4.44 -0.03
C VAL A 122 -18.72 4.51 1.09
N GLY A 123 -19.19 5.69 1.49
CA GLY A 123 -20.30 5.85 2.42
C GLY A 123 -21.60 5.20 1.93
N ILE A 124 -21.93 5.36 0.64
CA ILE A 124 -23.08 4.67 0.03
C ILE A 124 -22.86 3.14 0.08
N TYR A 125 -21.66 2.68 -0.26
CA TYR A 125 -21.32 1.26 -0.18
C TYR A 125 -21.47 0.70 1.25
N LEU A 126 -20.97 1.42 2.26
CA LEU A 126 -21.09 1.06 3.67
C LEU A 126 -22.54 1.03 4.13
N PHE A 127 -23.39 1.95 3.65
CA PHE A 127 -24.81 1.95 3.99
C PHE A 127 -25.50 0.63 3.60
N PHE A 128 -25.21 0.09 2.42
CA PHE A 128 -25.77 -1.19 1.96
C PHE A 128 -25.09 -2.43 2.56
N LYS A 129 -23.86 -2.30 3.06
CA LYS A 129 -23.04 -3.42 3.54
C LYS A 129 -22.63 -3.30 5.00
N GLN A 130 -23.33 -2.48 5.77
CA GLN A 130 -22.99 -2.19 7.17
C GLN A 130 -22.86 -3.45 8.04
N SER A 131 -23.66 -4.48 7.78
CA SER A 131 -23.60 -5.76 8.52
C SER A 131 -22.33 -6.57 8.29
N ALA A 132 -21.55 -6.25 7.26
CA ALA A 132 -20.28 -6.90 6.95
C ALA A 132 -19.07 -6.24 7.63
N PHE A 133 -19.27 -5.15 8.38
CA PHE A 133 -18.20 -4.40 9.02
C PHE A 133 -18.35 -4.40 10.55
N PRO A 134 -17.24 -4.42 11.31
CA PRO A 134 -17.28 -4.56 12.77
C PRO A 134 -17.68 -3.27 13.49
N TYR A 135 -17.48 -2.10 12.87
CA TYR A 135 -17.74 -0.80 13.48
C TYR A 135 -19.01 -0.14 12.95
N GLY A 136 -19.60 0.75 13.75
CA GLY A 136 -20.75 1.55 13.35
C GLY A 136 -20.45 2.49 12.17
N PHE A 137 -21.49 2.89 11.45
CA PHE A 137 -21.40 3.67 10.20
C PHE A 137 -20.54 4.94 10.33
N LEU A 138 -20.74 5.75 11.38
CA LEU A 138 -19.97 6.98 11.59
C LEU A 138 -18.48 6.70 11.80
N THR A 139 -18.15 5.66 12.57
CA THR A 139 -16.76 5.21 12.77
C THR A 139 -16.15 4.76 11.46
N MET A 140 -16.89 4.02 10.64
CA MET A 140 -16.44 3.58 9.31
C MET A 140 -16.18 4.76 8.35
N LEU A 141 -16.96 5.84 8.42
CA LEU A 141 -16.67 7.06 7.65
C LEU A 141 -15.36 7.72 8.11
N GLY A 142 -15.13 7.80 9.43
CA GLY A 142 -13.87 8.30 9.98
C GLY A 142 -12.66 7.46 9.54
N ILE A 143 -12.80 6.13 9.57
CA ILE A 143 -11.78 5.20 9.07
C ILE A 143 -11.56 5.39 7.56
N THR A 144 -12.63 5.62 6.78
CA THR A 144 -12.54 5.88 5.33
C THR A 144 -11.70 7.12 5.04
N VAL A 145 -11.87 8.20 5.80
CA VAL A 145 -11.02 9.41 5.69
C VAL A 145 -9.56 9.07 5.97
N PHE A 146 -9.30 8.36 7.06
CA PHE A 146 -7.94 7.95 7.45
C PHE A 146 -7.27 7.08 6.38
N LEU A 147 -7.97 6.08 5.87
CA LEU A 147 -7.48 5.18 4.82
C LEU A 147 -7.31 5.88 3.49
N SER A 148 -8.17 6.85 3.13
CA SER A 148 -8.00 7.67 1.92
C SER A 148 -6.72 8.50 1.98
N ILE A 149 -6.42 9.11 3.14
CA ILE A 149 -5.16 9.82 3.34
C ILE A 149 -4.00 8.82 3.20
N GLY A 150 -4.11 7.65 3.83
CA GLY A 150 -3.16 6.55 3.69
C GLY A 150 -2.91 6.16 2.23
N ALA A 151 -3.95 5.99 1.42
CA ALA A 151 -3.83 5.67 0.00
C ALA A 151 -2.97 6.70 -0.75
N GLN A 152 -3.25 8.00 -0.54
CA GLN A 152 -2.49 9.07 -1.17
C GLN A 152 -1.03 9.13 -0.72
N PHE A 153 -0.76 8.83 0.55
CA PHE A 153 0.59 8.67 1.08
C PHE A 153 1.31 7.47 0.44
N GLY A 154 0.60 6.35 0.22
CA GLY A 154 1.14 5.17 -0.48
C GLY A 154 1.67 5.50 -1.87
N ASP A 155 0.85 6.15 -2.71
CA ASP A 155 1.28 6.61 -4.03
C ASP A 155 2.42 7.66 -3.96
N LEU A 156 2.45 8.52 -2.94
CA LEU A 156 3.58 9.44 -2.74
C LEU A 156 4.88 8.71 -2.37
N ILE A 157 4.81 7.66 -1.54
CA ILE A 157 5.97 6.83 -1.18
C ILE A 157 6.53 6.14 -2.42
N GLU A 158 5.67 5.51 -3.23
CA GLU A 158 6.12 4.88 -4.47
C GLU A 158 6.67 5.91 -5.47
N SER A 159 6.00 7.05 -5.61
CA SER A 159 6.50 8.16 -6.43
C SER A 159 7.90 8.63 -5.97
N ALA A 160 8.15 8.72 -4.66
CA ALA A 160 9.45 9.09 -4.13
C ALA A 160 10.51 8.02 -4.41
N PHE A 161 10.16 6.74 -4.25
CA PHE A 161 11.03 5.62 -4.58
C PHE A 161 11.45 5.65 -6.04
N LYS A 162 10.50 5.84 -6.96
CA LYS A 162 10.77 5.94 -8.41
C LYS A 162 11.73 7.09 -8.73
N ARG A 163 11.57 8.26 -8.08
CA ARG A 163 12.46 9.41 -8.25
C ARG A 163 13.87 9.16 -7.71
N HIS A 164 14.02 8.45 -6.60
CA HIS A 164 15.32 8.09 -6.05
C HIS A 164 16.15 7.26 -7.04
N TYR A 165 15.51 6.31 -7.74
CA TYR A 165 16.17 5.49 -8.77
C TYR A 165 16.17 6.12 -10.17
N GLY A 166 15.75 7.38 -10.32
CA GLY A 166 15.73 8.07 -11.61
C GLY A 166 14.74 7.50 -12.64
N VAL A 167 13.79 6.65 -12.21
CA VAL A 167 12.79 6.04 -13.07
C VAL A 167 11.43 6.71 -12.91
N LYS A 168 10.56 6.55 -13.92
CA LYS A 168 9.17 7.05 -13.88
C LYS A 168 8.17 5.95 -13.55
N ASP A 169 8.38 4.76 -14.12
CA ASP A 169 7.52 3.59 -13.97
C ASP A 169 8.33 2.50 -13.27
N SER A 170 7.69 1.71 -12.39
CA SER A 170 8.37 0.66 -11.61
C SER A 170 8.78 -0.55 -12.46
N GLY A 171 8.28 -0.66 -13.69
CA GLY A 171 8.67 -1.69 -14.66
C GLY A 171 8.01 -1.51 -16.02
N LYS A 172 8.26 -2.46 -16.92
CA LYS A 172 7.68 -2.51 -18.28
C LYS A 172 6.84 -3.75 -18.55
N ILE A 173 6.45 -4.47 -17.48
CA ILE A 173 5.80 -5.78 -17.57
C ILE A 173 4.42 -5.67 -18.23
N LEU A 174 3.70 -4.56 -18.00
CA LEU A 174 2.40 -4.32 -18.62
C LEU A 174 2.54 -3.33 -19.78
N PRO A 175 2.35 -3.76 -21.04
CA PRO A 175 2.49 -2.88 -22.19
C PRO A 175 1.52 -1.70 -22.09
N GLY A 176 2.08 -0.48 -22.06
CA GLY A 176 1.33 0.78 -21.94
C GLY A 176 0.84 1.14 -20.53
N HIS A 177 1.03 0.28 -19.52
CA HIS A 177 0.47 0.48 -18.17
C HIS A 177 1.50 0.58 -17.03
N GLY A 178 2.79 0.41 -17.34
CA GLY A 178 3.90 0.50 -16.38
C GLY A 178 4.23 -0.83 -15.70
N GLY A 179 4.65 -0.76 -14.44
CA GLY A 179 4.89 -1.92 -13.58
C GLY A 179 3.62 -2.44 -12.93
N ILE A 180 3.69 -3.65 -12.39
CA ILE A 180 2.62 -4.19 -11.53
C ILE A 180 2.52 -3.35 -10.25
N LEU A 181 3.66 -2.92 -9.69
CA LEU A 181 3.71 -2.13 -8.46
C LEU A 181 2.99 -0.78 -8.61
N ASP A 182 3.08 -0.14 -9.78
CA ASP A 182 2.37 1.12 -10.10
C ASP A 182 0.82 0.98 -10.05
N ARG A 183 0.28 -0.24 -9.91
CA ARG A 183 -1.16 -0.50 -9.77
C ARG A 183 -1.59 -0.83 -8.34
N PHE A 184 -0.61 -1.13 -7.49
CA PHE A 184 -0.83 -1.53 -6.11
C PHE A 184 -0.15 -0.57 -5.10
N ASP A 185 0.52 0.51 -5.53
CA ASP A 185 1.12 1.56 -4.67
C ASP A 185 0.24 1.97 -3.49
N SER A 186 -0.97 2.47 -3.80
CA SER A 186 -1.90 2.99 -2.80
C SER A 186 -2.42 1.87 -1.89
N ILE A 187 -2.77 0.72 -2.46
CA ILE A 187 -3.42 -0.37 -1.72
C ILE A 187 -2.44 -1.13 -0.81
N LEU A 188 -1.17 -1.22 -1.20
CA LEU A 188 -0.13 -1.86 -0.38
C LEU A 188 0.07 -1.14 0.95
N LEU A 189 -0.21 0.17 1.04
CA LEU A 189 -0.21 0.90 2.31
C LEU A 189 -1.58 0.87 3.01
N VAL A 190 -2.68 0.91 2.27
CA VAL A 190 -4.05 0.86 2.85
C VAL A 190 -4.30 -0.44 3.60
N LEU A 191 -3.85 -1.59 3.10
CA LEU A 191 -4.11 -2.90 3.71
C LEU A 191 -3.48 -3.06 5.11
N PRO A 192 -2.19 -2.77 5.34
CA PRO A 192 -1.64 -2.69 6.70
C PRO A 192 -2.35 -1.68 7.60
N LEU A 193 -2.78 -0.53 7.06
CA LEU A 193 -3.52 0.47 7.83
C LEU A 193 -4.90 -0.05 8.25
N MET A 194 -5.58 -0.82 7.40
CA MET A 194 -6.83 -1.51 7.75
C MET A 194 -6.63 -2.47 8.92
N HIS A 195 -5.54 -3.23 8.91
CA HIS A 195 -5.20 -4.11 10.03
C HIS A 195 -4.94 -3.30 11.31
N PHE A 196 -4.19 -2.20 11.20
CA PHE A 196 -3.87 -1.34 12.33
C PHE A 196 -5.12 -0.73 13.01
N VAL A 197 -6.16 -0.40 12.24
CA VAL A 197 -7.43 0.10 12.77
C VAL A 197 -8.41 -1.00 13.18
N GLY A 198 -7.99 -2.28 13.16
CA GLY A 198 -8.77 -3.42 13.61
C GLY A 198 -9.90 -3.85 12.67
N LEU A 199 -9.83 -3.48 11.39
CA LEU A 199 -10.77 -3.98 10.39
C LEU A 199 -10.47 -5.43 10.00
N ILE A 200 -9.19 -5.73 9.82
CA ILE A 200 -8.66 -7.04 9.45
C ILE A 200 -7.53 -7.41 10.41
#